data_AF-A0A976JJY5-F1
#
_entry.id   AF-A0A976JJY5-F1
#
_cell.length_a   1.000
_cell.length_b   1.000
_cell.length_c   1.000
_cell.angle_alpha   90.00
_cell.angle_beta   90.00
_cell.angle_gamma   90.00
#
_symmetry.space_group_name_H-M   'P 1'
#
loop_
_entity.id
_entity.type
_entity.pdbx_description
1 polymer ?
#
loop_
_entity_poly.entity_id
_entity_poly.type
_entity_poly.pdbx_seq_one_letter_code
_entity_poly.pdbx_strand_id
1 'polypeptide(L)'
;MKKLIAVMAFVLVSTNAHAIFLQSCYNHTFGNDAVSFSYQSCINSNFREIERNIDEPIFLSYCSNIGDRVSFSFTSCINRNFSEVERKLGQPIFLSHCANFSQDRLDFSYESCVRRNFSEIERNID
;
A
#
# COMPACT_ATOMS: atom_id res chain seq x y z
N MET A 1 -28.58 17.66 54.22
CA MET A 1 -27.70 18.56 53.45
C MET A 1 -27.48 17.95 52.06
N LYS A 2 -27.21 18.81 51.09
CA LYS A 2 -27.51 18.68 49.65
C LYS A 2 -26.77 17.54 48.93
N LYS A 3 -27.49 16.98 47.94
CA LYS A 3 -27.06 16.04 46.89
C LYS A 3 -25.90 16.61 46.06
N LEU A 4 -24.96 15.78 45.62
CA LEU A 4 -24.08 15.95 44.44
C LEU A 4 -23.24 14.65 44.32
N ILE A 5 -23.78 13.57 43.74
CA ILE A 5 -23.56 13.15 42.34
C ILE A 5 -22.12 13.42 41.90
N ALA A 6 -21.25 12.45 42.16
CA ALA A 6 -19.95 12.36 41.51
C ALA A 6 -20.18 11.98 40.05
N VAL A 7 -19.95 12.95 39.16
CA VAL A 7 -20.04 12.82 37.72
C VAL A 7 -18.98 11.81 37.26
N MET A 8 -19.43 10.68 36.71
CA MET A 8 -18.63 9.85 35.82
C MET A 8 -18.10 10.77 34.71
N ALA A 9 -16.82 11.11 34.78
CA ALA A 9 -16.09 11.66 33.66
C ALA A 9 -15.96 10.53 32.62
N PHE A 10 -17.00 10.35 31.81
CA PHE A 10 -16.95 9.57 30.59
C PHE A 10 -16.05 10.35 29.63
N VAL A 11 -14.74 10.12 29.73
CA VAL A 11 -13.78 10.57 28.72
C VAL A 11 -14.12 9.76 27.47
N LEU A 12 -14.95 10.35 26.61
CA LEU A 12 -15.11 9.92 25.24
C LEU A 12 -13.76 10.13 24.57
N VAL A 13 -12.89 9.13 24.63
CA VAL A 13 -11.74 9.04 23.74
C VAL A 13 -12.34 8.86 22.35
N SER A 14 -12.50 9.95 21.62
CA SER A 14 -12.73 9.90 20.18
C SER A 14 -11.47 9.32 19.57
N THR A 15 -11.43 8.01 19.36
CA THR A 15 -10.46 7.40 18.46
C THR A 15 -10.77 7.96 17.08
N ASN A 16 -9.97 8.92 16.62
CA ASN A 16 -9.93 9.25 15.20
C ASN A 16 -9.31 8.04 14.50
N ALA A 17 -10.12 7.04 14.18
CA ALA A 17 -9.71 5.98 13.27
C ALA A 17 -9.52 6.66 11.91
N HIS A 18 -8.28 7.03 11.59
CA HIS A 18 -7.96 7.78 10.39
C HIS A 18 -7.83 6.76 9.26
N ALA A 19 -8.96 6.28 8.75
CA ALA A 19 -8.97 5.29 7.69
C ALA A 19 -8.28 5.88 6.44
N ILE A 20 -7.17 5.29 6.04
CA ILE A 20 -6.56 5.58 4.74
C ILE A 20 -7.33 4.87 3.64
N PHE A 21 -7.30 5.40 2.43
CA PHE A 21 -7.87 4.74 1.26
C PHE A 21 -6.81 4.53 0.19
N LEU A 22 -6.47 3.27 -0.07
CA LEU A 22 -5.50 2.89 -1.10
C LEU A 22 -6.22 2.52 -2.40
N GLN A 23 -5.71 3.04 -3.51
CA GLN A 23 -6.33 2.85 -4.81
C GLN A 23 -6.14 1.40 -5.30
N SER A 24 -7.19 0.83 -5.88
CA SER A 24 -7.06 -0.42 -6.64
C SER A 24 -6.39 -0.15 -7.98
N CYS A 25 -5.13 -0.54 -8.12
CA CYS A 25 -4.37 -0.33 -9.35
C CYS A 25 -4.61 -1.44 -10.39
N TYR A 26 -4.86 -1.03 -11.62
CA TYR A 26 -5.07 -1.90 -12.78
C TYR A 26 -4.17 -1.48 -13.92
N ASN A 27 -3.51 -2.45 -14.55
CA ASN A 27 -2.63 -2.19 -15.69
C ASN A 27 -3.44 -2.14 -16.99
N HIS A 28 -3.75 -0.94 -17.44
CA HIS A 28 -4.41 -0.70 -18.72
C HIS A 28 -3.38 -0.17 -19.72
N THR A 29 -2.76 -1.08 -20.45
CA THR A 29 -1.72 -0.77 -21.45
C THR A 29 -2.36 -0.40 -22.78
N PHE A 30 -1.84 0.64 -23.42
CA PHE A 30 -2.17 1.02 -24.80
C PHE A 30 -0.87 1.06 -25.62
N GLY A 31 -0.86 0.46 -26.80
CA GLY A 31 0.34 0.38 -27.63
C GLY A 31 1.32 -0.70 -27.17
N ASN A 32 2.62 -0.39 -27.20
CA ASN A 32 3.70 -1.36 -26.99
C ASN A 32 4.20 -1.44 -25.54
N ASP A 33 3.65 -0.64 -24.61
CA ASP A 33 4.12 -0.60 -23.23
C ASP A 33 3.57 -1.78 -22.42
N ALA A 34 4.43 -2.60 -21.83
CA ALA A 34 4.02 -3.68 -20.93
C ALA A 34 3.42 -3.19 -19.60
N VAL A 35 3.77 -1.96 -19.18
CA VAL A 35 3.30 -1.34 -17.92
C VAL A 35 2.86 0.09 -18.19
N SER A 36 1.58 0.38 -17.98
CA SER A 36 1.03 1.70 -18.24
C SER A 36 1.56 2.75 -17.26
N PHE A 37 1.66 4.00 -17.71
CA PHE A 37 1.95 5.13 -16.84
C PHE A 37 0.93 5.26 -15.69
N SER A 38 -0.35 5.03 -15.98
CA SER A 38 -1.42 5.09 -14.98
C SER A 38 -1.24 4.06 -13.87
N TYR A 39 -0.80 2.84 -14.21
CA TYR A 39 -0.48 1.81 -13.23
C TYR A 39 0.69 2.24 -12.34
N GLN A 40 1.80 2.66 -12.94
CA GLN A 40 2.97 3.13 -12.18
C GLN A 40 2.61 4.30 -11.25
N SER A 41 1.82 5.26 -11.74
CA SER A 41 1.37 6.41 -10.95
C SER A 41 0.50 5.98 -9.76
N CYS A 42 -0.46 5.07 -9.98
CA CYS A 42 -1.30 4.52 -8.92
C CYS A 42 -0.48 3.83 -7.83
N ILE A 43 0.44 2.94 -8.22
CA ILE A 43 1.31 2.21 -7.29
C ILE A 43 2.12 3.17 -6.43
N ASN A 44 2.77 4.16 -7.05
CA ASN A 44 3.59 5.12 -6.32
C ASN A 44 2.76 6.06 -5.45
N SER A 45 1.54 6.39 -5.87
CA SER A 45 0.63 7.21 -5.05
C SER A 45 0.21 6.46 -3.80
N ASN A 46 -0.10 5.16 -3.90
CA ASN A 46 -0.40 4.34 -2.73
C ASN A 46 0.77 4.24 -1.77
N PHE A 47 2.00 4.00 -2.26
CA PHE A 47 3.17 3.97 -1.37
C PHE A 47 3.42 5.32 -0.69
N ARG A 48 3.25 6.44 -1.39
CA ARG A 48 3.34 7.77 -0.75
C ARG A 48 2.26 8.01 0.28
N GLU A 49 1.06 7.48 0.06
CA GLU A 49 -0.01 7.57 1.05
C GLU A 49 0.34 6.73 2.29
N ILE A 50 0.91 5.54 2.11
CA ILE A 50 1.42 4.73 3.22
C ILE A 50 2.52 5.47 3.99
N GLU A 51 3.51 6.07 3.32
CA GLU A 51 4.57 6.85 3.98
C GLU A 51 4.04 7.95 4.90
N ARG A 52 2.91 8.57 4.55
CA ARG A 52 2.31 9.67 5.30
C ARG A 52 1.51 9.22 6.52
N ASN A 53 1.04 7.99 6.51
CA ASN A 53 0.11 7.46 7.52
C ASN A 53 0.72 6.34 8.37
N ILE A 54 1.99 5.97 8.18
CA ILE A 54 2.71 5.16 9.15
C ILE A 54 3.29 6.09 10.24
N ASP A 55 3.05 5.74 11.51
CA ASP A 55 3.54 6.49 12.68
C ASP A 55 5.07 6.67 12.70
N GLU A 56 5.80 5.63 12.30
CA GLU A 56 7.25 5.68 12.18
C GLU A 56 7.69 6.14 10.78
N PRO A 57 8.67 7.04 10.68
CA PRO A 57 9.26 7.41 9.40
C PRO A 57 9.74 6.18 8.62
N ILE A 58 9.24 6.07 7.39
CA ILE A 58 9.60 5.08 6.39
C ILE A 58 9.88 5.81 5.07
N PHE A 59 10.85 5.32 4.30
CA PHE A 59 11.14 5.82 2.97
C PHE A 59 10.96 4.70 1.96
N LEU A 60 9.92 4.81 1.14
CA LEU A 60 9.54 3.89 0.09
C LEU A 60 10.05 4.41 -1.26
N SER A 61 10.63 3.50 -2.03
CA SER A 61 11.24 3.86 -3.30
C SER A 61 10.18 4.16 -4.36
N TYR A 62 10.44 5.15 -5.20
CA TYR A 62 9.62 5.35 -6.39
C TYR A 62 9.92 4.24 -7.42
N CYS A 63 8.91 3.47 -7.79
CA CYS A 63 9.04 2.35 -8.71
C CYS A 63 8.63 2.75 -10.11
N SER A 64 9.57 2.68 -11.04
CA SER A 64 9.34 2.97 -12.46
C SER A 64 9.71 1.79 -13.34
N ASN A 65 8.88 1.54 -14.35
CA ASN A 65 9.16 0.63 -15.44
C ASN A 65 9.70 1.43 -16.62
N ILE A 66 10.98 1.23 -16.94
CA ILE A 66 11.65 1.89 -18.07
C ILE A 66 11.73 0.91 -19.23
N GLY A 67 11.24 1.33 -20.41
CA GLY A 67 11.18 0.51 -21.62
C GLY A 67 9.81 -0.08 -21.87
N ASP A 68 9.72 -0.89 -22.93
CA ASP A 68 8.50 -1.51 -23.45
C ASP A 68 8.16 -2.85 -22.76
N ARG A 69 9.10 -3.42 -21.98
CA ARG A 69 8.95 -4.68 -21.25
C ARG A 69 8.79 -4.46 -19.74
N VAL A 70 8.23 -5.45 -19.05
CA VAL A 70 8.25 -5.51 -17.59
C VAL A 70 9.68 -5.73 -17.12
N SER A 71 10.25 -4.69 -16.54
CA SER A 71 11.59 -4.73 -15.97
C SER A 71 11.59 -5.44 -14.61
N PHE A 72 12.61 -6.26 -14.37
CA PHE A 72 12.83 -6.86 -13.06
C PHE A 72 12.95 -5.79 -11.96
N SER A 73 13.68 -4.70 -12.23
CA SER A 73 13.83 -3.56 -11.32
C SER A 73 12.50 -2.98 -10.84
N PHE A 74 11.51 -2.86 -11.73
CA PHE A 74 10.18 -2.39 -11.37
C PHE A 74 9.48 -3.34 -10.39
N THR A 75 9.43 -4.63 -10.73
CA THR A 75 8.76 -5.63 -9.87
C THR A 75 9.46 -5.81 -8.52
N SER A 76 10.80 -5.79 -8.49
CA SER A 76 11.59 -5.87 -7.28
C SER A 76 11.44 -4.64 -6.40
N CYS A 77 11.34 -3.44 -6.99
CA CYS A 77 11.08 -2.20 -6.25
C CYS A 77 9.75 -2.30 -5.48
N ILE A 78 8.68 -2.74 -6.14
CA ILE A 78 7.36 -2.90 -5.52
C ILE A 78 7.42 -3.90 -4.36
N ASN A 79 8.03 -5.07 -4.59
CA ASN A 79 8.18 -6.08 -3.55
C ASN A 79 9.02 -5.58 -2.36
N ARG A 80 10.10 -4.84 -2.63
CA ARG A 80 10.94 -4.26 -1.58
C ARG A 80 10.16 -3.26 -0.73
N ASN A 81 9.37 -2.39 -1.36
CA ASN A 81 8.53 -1.46 -0.62
C ASN A 81 7.53 -2.19 0.28
N PHE A 82 6.88 -3.25 -0.21
CA PHE A 82 6.00 -4.07 0.63
C PHE A 82 6.76 -4.70 1.81
N SER A 83 7.95 -5.27 1.60
CA SER A 83 8.75 -5.81 2.70
C SER A 83 9.14 -4.75 3.74
N GLU A 84 9.45 -3.52 3.32
CA GLU A 84 9.72 -2.43 4.27
C GLU A 84 8.47 -2.03 5.06
N VAL A 85 7.30 -1.98 4.41
CA VAL A 85 6.01 -1.73 5.07
C VAL A 85 5.68 -2.83 6.08
N GLU A 86 5.84 -4.11 5.69
CA GLU A 86 5.65 -5.26 6.57
C GLU A 86 6.50 -5.16 7.84
N ARG A 87 7.79 -4.83 7.67
CA ARG A 87 8.73 -4.65 8.78
C ARG A 87 8.33 -3.50 9.71
N LYS A 88 7.69 -2.46 9.17
CA LYS A 88 7.35 -1.24 9.90
C LYS A 88 6.03 -1.31 10.64
N LEU A 89 5.05 -2.01 10.10
CA LEU A 89 3.74 -2.14 10.75
C LEU A 89 3.81 -3.01 12.02
N GLY A 90 4.85 -3.84 12.22
CA GLY A 90 5.18 -4.49 13.51
C GLY A 90 4.15 -5.49 14.05
N GLN A 91 3.01 -5.60 13.39
CA GLN A 91 1.88 -6.50 13.63
C GLN A 91 2.06 -7.79 12.80
N PRO A 92 1.33 -8.88 13.09
CA PRO A 92 1.41 -10.12 12.31
C PRO A 92 0.70 -9.98 10.95
N ILE A 93 1.10 -8.99 10.15
CA ILE A 93 0.73 -8.92 8.74
C ILE A 93 1.76 -9.70 7.93
N PHE A 94 1.29 -10.42 6.92
CA PHE A 94 2.14 -11.13 5.98
C PHE A 94 1.83 -10.64 4.57
N LEU A 95 2.73 -9.83 4.02
CA LEU A 95 2.61 -9.31 2.66
C LEU A 95 3.25 -10.30 1.68
N SER A 96 2.49 -10.66 0.65
CA SER A 96 2.94 -11.65 -0.31
C SER A 96 4.03 -11.09 -1.22
N HIS A 97 5.04 -11.91 -1.52
CA HIS A 97 5.96 -11.59 -2.61
C HIS A 97 5.27 -11.81 -3.96
N CYS A 98 5.12 -10.76 -4.75
CA CYS A 98 4.43 -10.81 -6.02
C CYS A 98 5.39 -11.11 -7.16
N ALA A 99 5.20 -12.27 -7.81
CA ALA A 99 6.01 -12.70 -8.94
C ALA A 99 5.29 -12.41 -10.27
N ASN A 100 6.05 -11.93 -11.24
CA ASN A 100 5.63 -11.72 -12.61
C ASN A 100 6.53 -12.55 -13.53
N PHE A 101 5.94 -13.41 -14.35
CA PHE A 101 6.68 -14.37 -15.20
C PHE A 101 6.78 -13.90 -16.65
N SER A 102 5.82 -13.11 -17.12
CA SER A 102 5.83 -12.53 -18.46
C SER A 102 6.70 -11.28 -18.55
N GLN A 103 7.55 -11.15 -19.58
CA GLN A 103 8.28 -9.90 -19.82
C GLN A 103 7.50 -8.89 -20.66
N ASP A 104 6.49 -9.32 -21.41
CA ASP A 104 5.80 -8.46 -22.39
C ASP A 104 4.53 -7.80 -21.83
N ARG A 105 4.14 -8.18 -20.60
CA ARG A 105 2.97 -7.66 -19.88
C ARG A 105 3.04 -8.04 -18.42
N LEU A 106 2.33 -7.30 -17.57
CA LEU A 106 2.05 -7.77 -16.22
C LEU A 106 1.05 -8.92 -16.25
N ASP A 107 1.36 -9.97 -15.50
CA ASP A 107 0.47 -11.10 -15.29
C ASP A 107 -0.67 -10.68 -14.35
N PHE A 108 -1.88 -11.17 -14.63
CA PHE A 108 -3.03 -10.93 -13.77
C PHE A 108 -2.79 -11.37 -12.31
N SER A 109 -2.02 -12.43 -12.11
CA SER A 109 -1.61 -12.91 -10.79
C SER A 109 -0.73 -11.90 -10.06
N TYR A 110 0.19 -11.24 -10.77
CA TYR A 110 1.03 -10.18 -10.22
C TYR A 110 0.17 -8.99 -9.77
N GLU A 111 -0.68 -8.47 -10.67
CA GLU A 111 -1.54 -7.34 -10.35
C GLU A 111 -2.48 -7.64 -9.16
N SER A 112 -3.05 -8.84 -9.12
CA SER A 112 -3.93 -9.27 -8.03
C SER A 112 -3.20 -9.42 -6.71
N CYS A 113 -1.96 -9.92 -6.73
CA CYS A 113 -1.10 -9.99 -5.54
C CYS A 113 -0.81 -8.58 -4.99
N VAL A 114 -0.42 -7.66 -5.87
CA VAL A 114 -0.11 -6.27 -5.48
C VAL A 114 -1.33 -5.59 -4.87
N ARG A 115 -2.51 -5.71 -5.50
CA ARG A 115 -3.77 -5.17 -4.94
C ARG A 115 -4.10 -5.78 -3.59
N ARG A 116 -3.94 -7.10 -3.42
CA ARG A 116 -4.17 -7.77 -2.13
C ARG A 116 -3.26 -7.21 -1.05
N ASN A 117 -1.96 -7.04 -1.32
CA ASN A 117 -1.03 -6.46 -0.34
C ASN A 117 -1.47 -5.05 0.08
N PHE A 118 -1.88 -4.18 -0.85
CA PHE A 118 -2.40 -2.87 -0.49
C PHE A 118 -3.68 -2.96 0.36
N SER A 119 -4.63 -3.84 0.01
CA SER A 119 -5.83 -4.04 0.83
C SER A 119 -5.50 -4.57 2.23
N GLU A 120 -4.48 -5.42 2.38
CA GLU A 120 -4.05 -5.86 3.71
C GLU A 120 -3.38 -4.72 4.49
N ILE A 121 -2.57 -3.87 3.84
CA ILE A 121 -1.99 -2.68 4.49
C ILE A 121 -3.09 -1.73 4.95
N GLU A 122 -4.05 -1.40 4.08
CA GLU A 122 -5.18 -0.51 4.37
C GLU A 122 -5.98 -0.95 5.62
N ARG A 123 -6.07 -2.26 5.88
CA ARG A 123 -6.76 -2.82 7.04
C ARG A 123 -5.95 -2.82 8.34
N ASN A 124 -4.65 -2.61 8.26
CA ASN A 124 -3.72 -2.80 9.37
C ASN A 124 -2.86 -1.55 9.65
N ILE A 125 -3.13 -0.45 8.97
CA ILE A 125 -2.53 0.87 9.20
C ILE A 125 -3.57 1.72 9.91
N ASP A 126 -3.20 2.29 11.06
CA ASP A 126 -4.08 3.01 11.99
C ASP A 126 -3.91 4.53 11.90
#